data_AF-A0A7Z7AZD8-F1
#
_entry.id   AF-A0A7Z7AZD8-F1
#
_cell.length_a   1.000
_cell.length_b   1.000
_cell.length_c   1.000
_cell.angle_alpha   90.00
_cell.angle_beta   90.00
_cell.angle_gamma   90.00
#
_symmetry.space_group_name_H-M   'P 1'
#
loop_
_entity.id
_entity.type
_entity.pdbx_description
1 polymer ?
#
loop_
_entity_poly.entity_id
_entity_poly.type
_entity_poly.pdbx_seq_one_letter_code
_entity_poly.pdbx_strand_id
1 'polypeptide(L)'
;MSDIESYSTYVNIFLFLILSNSLLSRFAVINSPVSLAPGVSGMYFAVAFMIVFTLWYGIWGAFSAYLGCMIGAGILADMPLSLNVIWSLADLCQVLIPLAAFSYFKVNIRLRTKKDGIIFILFACIINNLTGAFWGSLLLVLTGETEWNMFSMTLQGWFFGNLITSLLIVPLLLRYVTPYIQQTESYVKGYWI
;
A
#
# COMPACT_ATOMS: atom_id res chain seq x y z
N MET A 1 -31.06 1.46 14.72
CA MET A 1 -29.98 1.85 15.67
C MET A 1 -28.69 1.11 15.37
N SER A 2 -28.75 -0.16 14.91
CA SER A 2 -27.61 -0.94 14.37
C SER A 2 -26.84 -0.23 13.24
N ASP A 3 -27.53 0.51 12.38
CA ASP A 3 -26.93 1.04 11.14
C ASP A 3 -26.01 2.25 11.40
N ILE A 4 -26.31 3.03 12.44
CA ILE A 4 -25.50 4.20 12.83
C ILE A 4 -24.20 3.74 13.52
N GLU A 5 -24.28 2.73 14.39
CA GLU A 5 -23.11 2.15 15.05
C GLU A 5 -22.17 1.47 14.04
N SER A 6 -22.74 0.79 13.04
CA SER A 6 -21.98 0.21 11.93
C SER A 6 -21.28 1.29 11.10
N TYR A 7 -21.99 2.36 10.71
CA TYR A 7 -21.40 3.46 9.95
C TYR A 7 -20.27 4.17 10.71
N SER A 8 -20.48 4.46 12.00
CA SER A 8 -19.48 5.05 12.88
C SER A 8 -18.21 4.19 12.93
N THR A 9 -18.35 2.87 13.06
CA THR A 9 -17.24 1.92 13.08
C THR A 9 -16.40 1.98 11.80
N TYR A 10 -17.03 1.97 10.62
CA TYR A 10 -16.30 2.04 9.35
C TYR A 10 -15.57 3.37 9.17
N VAL A 11 -16.20 4.49 9.54
CA VAL A 11 -15.57 5.82 9.49
C VAL A 11 -14.38 5.90 10.44
N ASN A 12 -14.53 5.43 11.68
CA ASN A 12 -13.44 5.45 12.66
C ASN A 12 -12.24 4.63 12.21
N ILE A 13 -12.48 3.46 11.62
CA ILE A 13 -11.42 2.61 11.08
C ILE A 13 -10.79 3.25 9.86
N PHE A 14 -11.58 3.82 8.96
CA PHE A 14 -11.04 4.53 7.82
C PHE A 14 -10.10 5.68 8.24
N LEU A 15 -10.52 6.51 9.21
CA LEU A 15 -9.68 7.57 9.78
C LEU A 15 -8.43 7.02 10.47
N PHE A 16 -8.56 5.95 11.24
CA PHE A 16 -7.43 5.27 11.88
C PHE A 16 -6.41 4.75 10.86
N LEU A 17 -6.87 4.15 9.76
CA LEU A 17 -6.02 3.66 8.69
C LEU A 17 -5.32 4.80 7.96
N ILE A 18 -6.01 5.92 7.71
CA ILE A 18 -5.39 7.12 7.11
C ILE A 18 -4.25 7.62 8.00
N LEU A 19 -4.51 7.78 9.30
CA LEU A 19 -3.49 8.23 10.26
C LEU A 19 -2.31 7.26 10.34
N SER A 20 -2.58 5.96 10.42
CA SER A 20 -1.55 4.92 10.46
C SER A 20 -0.69 4.94 9.21
N ASN A 21 -1.31 4.94 8.03
CA ASN A 21 -0.60 5.00 6.76
C ASN A 21 0.19 6.30 6.63
N SER A 22 -0.37 7.45 7.03
CA SER A 22 0.34 8.74 7.00
C SER A 22 1.61 8.69 7.84
N LEU A 23 1.55 8.13 9.04
CA LEU A 23 2.69 8.01 9.93
C LEU A 23 3.75 7.06 9.37
N LEU A 24 3.32 5.88 8.88
CA LEU A 24 4.22 4.90 8.26
C LEU A 24 4.92 5.47 7.04
N SER A 25 4.17 6.13 6.15
CA SER A 25 4.69 6.78 4.95
C SER A 25 5.69 7.88 5.31
N ARG A 26 5.33 8.75 6.26
CA ARG A 26 6.20 9.83 6.71
C ARG A 26 7.51 9.30 7.30
N PHE A 27 7.42 8.27 8.15
CA PHE A 27 8.60 7.65 8.74
C PHE A 27 9.49 7.00 7.68
N ALA A 28 8.88 6.29 6.72
CA ALA A 28 9.60 5.63 5.64
C ALA A 28 10.36 6.61 4.74
N VAL A 29 9.82 7.81 4.53
CA VAL A 29 10.45 8.86 3.72
C VAL A 29 11.56 9.59 4.50
N ILE A 30 11.33 10.01 5.75
CA ILE A 30 12.35 10.75 6.53
C ILE A 30 13.57 9.87 6.84
N ASN A 31 13.35 8.63 7.24
CA ASN A 31 14.42 7.75 7.73
C ASN A 31 14.99 6.84 6.64
N SER A 32 14.74 7.15 5.36
CA SER A 32 15.21 6.29 4.28
C SER A 32 16.74 6.33 4.22
N PRO A 33 17.43 5.18 4.33
CA PRO A 33 18.89 5.12 4.17
C PRO A 33 19.32 5.51 2.74
N VAL A 34 18.40 5.41 1.77
CA VAL A 34 18.61 5.73 0.36
C VAL A 34 17.42 6.54 -0.13
N SER A 35 17.59 7.85 -0.24
CA SER A 35 16.62 8.73 -0.90
C SER A 35 16.95 8.79 -2.39
N LEU A 36 16.04 8.31 -3.24
CA LEU A 36 16.23 8.24 -4.69
C LEU A 36 15.71 9.49 -5.41
N ALA A 37 14.73 10.15 -4.80
CA ALA A 37 14.10 11.39 -5.26
C ALA A 37 13.34 12.02 -4.07
N PRO A 38 12.94 13.30 -4.15
CA PRO A 38 12.07 13.90 -3.14
C PRO A 38 10.84 13.03 -2.89
N GLY A 39 10.48 12.80 -1.62
CA GLY A 39 9.34 11.97 -1.25
C GLY A 39 9.48 10.46 -1.52
N VAL A 40 10.60 9.99 -2.10
CA VAL A 40 10.80 8.57 -2.44
C VAL A 40 11.79 7.90 -1.48
N SER A 41 11.32 6.82 -0.86
CA SER A 41 12.16 5.97 -0.01
C SER A 41 12.64 4.73 -0.77
N GLY A 42 13.93 4.43 -0.70
CA GLY A 42 14.49 3.18 -1.21
C GLY A 42 14.00 1.92 -0.48
N MET A 43 13.37 2.06 0.69
CA MET A 43 12.63 0.99 1.38
C MET A 43 11.33 1.52 1.97
N TYR A 44 10.32 1.67 1.13
CA TYR A 44 9.01 2.15 1.55
C TYR A 44 8.19 1.03 2.18
N PHE A 45 8.50 0.67 3.43
CA PHE A 45 7.82 -0.42 4.15
C PHE A 45 6.34 -0.15 4.42
N ALA A 46 5.88 1.11 4.32
CA ALA A 46 4.48 1.48 4.45
C ALA A 46 3.58 0.70 3.47
N VAL A 47 4.06 0.41 2.24
CA VAL A 47 3.30 -0.35 1.24
C VAL A 47 2.86 -1.71 1.76
N ALA A 48 3.69 -2.39 2.55
CA ALA A 48 3.36 -3.72 3.07
C ALA A 48 2.17 -3.66 4.03
N PHE A 49 2.11 -2.64 4.89
CA PHE A 49 0.97 -2.40 5.77
C PHE A 49 -0.26 -1.98 4.98
N MET A 50 -0.10 -1.10 3.98
CA MET A 50 -1.20 -0.68 3.11
C MET A 50 -1.86 -1.85 2.38
N ILE A 51 -1.06 -2.80 1.85
CA ILE A 51 -1.55 -4.04 1.24
C ILE A 51 -2.36 -4.83 2.26
N VAL A 52 -1.83 -5.04 3.46
CA VAL A 52 -2.49 -5.82 4.52
C VAL A 52 -3.78 -5.16 4.99
N PHE A 53 -3.77 -3.85 5.23
CA PHE A 53 -4.97 -3.10 5.61
C PHE A 53 -6.03 -3.15 4.52
N THR A 54 -5.63 -3.08 3.25
CA THR A 54 -6.55 -3.27 2.12
C THR A 54 -7.11 -4.68 2.08
N LEU A 55 -6.30 -5.70 2.36
CA LEU A 55 -6.76 -7.09 2.46
C LEU A 55 -7.53 -7.38 3.75
N TRP A 56 -7.55 -6.51 4.76
CA TRP A 56 -8.39 -6.69 5.95
C TRP A 56 -9.70 -5.90 5.89
N TYR A 57 -9.67 -4.73 5.27
CA TYR A 57 -10.76 -3.75 5.30
C TYR A 57 -11.30 -3.39 3.90
N GLY A 58 -10.82 -4.08 2.85
CA GLY A 58 -11.29 -3.91 1.48
C GLY A 58 -11.01 -2.52 0.94
N ILE A 59 -12.02 -1.93 0.27
CA ILE A 59 -11.90 -0.64 -0.41
C ILE A 59 -11.56 0.52 0.55
N TRP A 60 -11.96 0.43 1.83
CA TRP A 60 -11.61 1.42 2.85
C TRP A 60 -10.09 1.41 3.12
N GLY A 61 -9.50 0.22 3.18
CA GLY A 61 -8.04 0.08 3.25
C GLY A 61 -7.36 0.66 2.00
N ALA A 62 -7.95 0.49 0.81
CA ALA A 62 -7.39 1.02 -0.42
C ALA A 62 -7.37 2.56 -0.45
N PHE A 63 -8.50 3.21 -0.16
CA PHE A 63 -8.57 4.67 -0.12
C PHE A 63 -7.75 5.28 1.01
N SER A 64 -7.61 4.57 2.14
CA SER A 64 -6.74 5.04 3.22
C SER A 64 -5.26 4.93 2.87
N ALA A 65 -4.85 4.01 1.99
CA ALA A 65 -3.48 3.97 1.46
C ALA A 65 -3.18 5.22 0.62
N TYR A 66 -4.11 5.59 -0.28
CA TYR A 66 -4.02 6.81 -1.09
C TYR A 66 -3.90 8.07 -0.22
N LEU A 67 -4.86 8.29 0.69
CA LEU A 67 -4.87 9.48 1.54
C LEU A 67 -3.69 9.49 2.52
N GLY A 68 -3.32 8.32 3.04
CA GLY A 68 -2.15 8.17 3.90
C GLY A 68 -0.86 8.55 3.19
N CYS A 69 -0.66 8.10 1.96
CA CYS A 69 0.46 8.50 1.11
C CYS A 69 0.47 10.02 0.87
N MET A 70 -0.67 10.56 0.44
CA MET A 70 -0.84 11.97 0.11
C MET A 70 -0.49 12.88 1.30
N ILE A 71 -0.84 12.47 2.52
CA ILE A 71 -0.49 13.21 3.74
C ILE A 71 0.97 12.95 4.13
N GLY A 72 1.35 11.68 4.30
CA GLY A 72 2.62 11.29 4.91
C GLY A 72 3.85 11.47 4.02
N ALA A 73 3.81 10.91 2.81
CA ALA A 73 4.88 11.00 1.82
C ALA A 73 4.73 12.22 0.89
N GLY A 74 3.55 12.84 0.89
CA GLY A 74 3.23 14.02 0.10
C GLY A 74 3.35 15.33 0.89
N ILE A 75 2.23 15.77 1.49
CA ILE A 75 2.07 17.07 2.17
C ILE A 75 3.15 17.27 3.23
N LEU A 76 3.34 16.30 4.11
CA LEU A 76 4.32 16.41 5.20
C LEU A 76 5.77 16.38 4.68
N ALA A 77 6.00 15.87 3.47
CA ALA A 77 7.31 15.82 2.80
C ALA A 77 7.50 16.93 1.76
N ASP A 78 6.68 17.99 1.81
CA ASP A 78 6.80 19.18 0.98
C ASP A 78 6.69 18.94 -0.54
N MET A 79 6.03 17.85 -0.94
CA MET A 79 5.72 17.59 -2.35
C MET A 79 4.73 18.64 -2.89
N PRO A 80 4.92 19.16 -4.12
CA PRO A 80 3.95 20.04 -4.76
C PRO A 80 2.57 19.39 -4.81
N LEU A 81 1.55 20.09 -4.28
CA LEU A 81 0.21 19.50 -4.12
C LEU A 81 -0.40 19.04 -5.45
N SER A 82 -0.15 19.77 -6.54
CA SER A 82 -0.61 19.42 -7.89
C SER A 82 -0.07 18.08 -8.37
N LEU A 83 1.19 17.77 -8.06
CA LEU A 83 1.80 16.46 -8.33
C LEU A 83 1.32 15.42 -7.34
N ASN A 84 1.33 15.73 -6.05
CA ASN A 84 1.06 14.80 -4.95
C ASN A 84 -0.28 14.06 -5.10
N VAL A 85 -1.34 14.77 -5.51
CA VAL A 85 -2.67 14.19 -5.74
C VAL A 85 -2.63 13.06 -6.78
N ILE A 86 -1.84 13.23 -7.85
CA ILE A 86 -1.75 12.25 -8.94
C ILE A 86 -0.69 11.19 -8.61
N TRP A 87 0.42 11.61 -8.01
CA TRP A 87 1.53 10.74 -7.62
C TRP A 87 1.12 9.71 -6.56
N SER A 88 0.30 10.12 -5.59
CA SER A 88 -0.23 9.23 -4.55
C SER A 88 -1.15 8.12 -5.08
N LEU A 89 -1.63 8.22 -6.33
CA LEU A 89 -2.35 7.12 -7.00
C LEU A 89 -1.47 5.88 -7.17
N ALA A 90 -0.13 6.00 -7.08
CA ALA A 90 0.77 4.86 -7.01
C ALA A 90 0.37 3.88 -5.91
N ASP A 91 0.12 4.37 -4.70
CA ASP A 91 -0.20 3.54 -3.53
C ASP A 91 -1.62 2.97 -3.63
N LEU A 92 -2.56 3.73 -4.20
CA LEU A 92 -3.91 3.23 -4.49
C LEU A 92 -3.88 2.04 -5.45
N CYS A 93 -3.20 2.19 -6.59
CA CYS A 93 -3.08 1.13 -7.59
C CYS A 93 -2.35 -0.09 -7.01
N GLN A 94 -1.28 0.12 -6.23
CA GLN A 94 -0.52 -0.94 -5.58
C GLN A 94 -1.36 -1.83 -4.67
N VAL A 95 -2.37 -1.29 -3.99
CA VAL A 95 -3.21 -2.08 -3.08
C VAL A 95 -4.48 -2.62 -3.72
N LEU A 96 -5.00 -1.94 -4.76
CA LEU A 96 -6.15 -2.45 -5.52
C LEU A 96 -5.82 -3.72 -6.32
N ILE A 97 -4.60 -3.85 -6.83
CA ILE A 97 -4.15 -5.04 -7.57
C ILE A 97 -4.27 -6.33 -6.72
N PRO A 98 -3.65 -6.42 -5.52
CA PRO A 98 -3.78 -7.61 -4.69
C PRO A 98 -5.21 -7.78 -4.17
N LEU A 99 -5.94 -6.70 -3.87
CA LEU A 99 -7.35 -6.79 -3.49
C LEU A 99 -8.19 -7.49 -4.56
N ALA A 100 -8.07 -7.05 -5.82
CA ALA A 100 -8.76 -7.64 -6.95
C ALA A 100 -8.34 -9.10 -7.17
N ALA A 101 -7.04 -9.39 -7.16
CA ALA A 101 -6.52 -10.73 -7.38
C ALA A 101 -6.96 -11.72 -6.29
N PHE A 102 -6.84 -11.35 -5.01
CA PHE A 102 -7.24 -12.21 -3.89
C PHE A 102 -8.73 -12.50 -3.94
N SER A 103 -9.53 -11.49 -4.30
CA SER A 103 -10.99 -11.61 -4.41
C SER A 103 -11.42 -12.47 -5.59
N TYR A 104 -10.79 -12.28 -6.76
CA TYR A 104 -11.10 -13.00 -7.99
C TYR A 104 -10.70 -14.48 -7.90
N PHE A 105 -9.46 -14.76 -7.47
CA PHE A 105 -8.95 -16.14 -7.37
C PHE A 105 -9.37 -16.87 -6.09
N LYS A 106 -10.10 -16.18 -5.21
CA LYS A 106 -10.58 -16.70 -3.93
C LYS A 106 -9.43 -17.28 -3.09
N VAL A 107 -8.39 -16.46 -2.94
CA VAL A 107 -7.17 -16.80 -2.22
C VAL A 107 -7.49 -16.99 -0.74
N ASN A 108 -6.93 -18.01 -0.10
CA ASN A 108 -6.95 -18.04 1.36
C ASN A 108 -6.00 -16.96 1.87
N ILE A 109 -6.55 -15.92 2.49
CA ILE A 109 -5.78 -14.75 2.93
C ILE A 109 -4.61 -15.11 3.86
N ARG A 110 -4.67 -16.25 4.55
CA ARG A 110 -3.59 -16.74 5.43
C ARG A 110 -2.51 -17.52 4.69
N LEU A 111 -2.52 -17.52 3.35
CA LEU A 111 -1.48 -18.09 2.48
C LEU A 111 -1.16 -19.56 2.81
N ARG A 112 -2.21 -20.39 2.93
CA ARG A 112 -2.11 -21.79 3.39
C ARG A 112 -1.69 -22.76 2.31
N THR A 113 -2.01 -22.49 1.05
CA THR A 113 -1.72 -23.36 -0.08
C THR A 113 -0.62 -22.78 -0.98
N LYS A 114 -0.01 -23.64 -1.81
CA LYS A 114 0.93 -23.20 -2.85
C LYS A 114 0.29 -22.19 -3.81
N LYS A 115 -0.97 -22.40 -4.19
CA LYS A 115 -1.74 -21.48 -5.04
C LYS A 115 -1.81 -20.09 -4.41
N ASP A 116 -2.14 -20.01 -3.12
CA ASP A 116 -2.24 -18.73 -2.40
C ASP A 116 -0.89 -18.00 -2.38
N GLY A 117 0.19 -18.74 -2.12
CA GLY A 117 1.55 -18.20 -2.14
C GLY A 117 1.97 -17.67 -3.51
N ILE A 118 1.63 -18.38 -4.59
CA ILE A 118 1.93 -17.93 -5.96
C ILE A 118 1.16 -16.63 -6.29
N ILE A 119 -0.14 -16.59 -6.00
CA ILE A 119 -0.96 -15.39 -6.26
C ILE A 119 -0.47 -14.21 -5.43
N PHE A 120 -0.10 -14.45 -4.17
CA PHE A 120 0.55 -13.46 -3.32
C PHE A 120 1.83 -12.91 -3.96
N ILE A 121 2.78 -13.76 -4.35
CA ILE A 121 4.05 -13.32 -4.95
C ILE A 121 3.78 -12.51 -6.23
N LEU A 122 2.89 -13.00 -7.11
CA LEU A 122 2.63 -12.34 -8.38
C LEU A 122 1.92 -10.99 -8.20
N PHE A 123 0.83 -10.94 -7.45
CA PHE A 123 -0.05 -9.76 -7.42
C PHE A 123 0.15 -8.84 -6.22
N ALA A 124 0.63 -9.35 -5.09
CA ALA A 124 0.88 -8.56 -3.89
C ALA A 124 2.37 -8.22 -3.70
N CYS A 125 3.27 -8.75 -4.53
CA CYS A 125 4.70 -8.42 -4.47
C CYS A 125 5.29 -7.94 -5.79
N ILE A 126 4.99 -8.57 -6.93
CA ILE A 126 5.63 -8.22 -8.20
C ILE A 126 4.82 -7.17 -8.97
N ILE A 127 3.60 -7.52 -9.39
CA ILE A 127 2.80 -6.70 -10.32
C ILE A 127 2.41 -5.38 -9.67
N ASN A 128 2.01 -5.40 -8.40
CA ASN A 128 1.65 -4.18 -7.69
C ASN A 128 2.83 -3.22 -7.54
N ASN A 129 3.96 -3.70 -7.00
CA ASN A 129 5.12 -2.86 -6.73
C ASN A 129 5.75 -2.36 -8.03
N LEU A 130 5.72 -3.14 -9.11
CA LEU A 130 6.16 -2.68 -10.42
C LEU A 130 5.24 -1.56 -10.94
N THR A 131 3.93 -1.71 -10.79
CA THR A 131 2.95 -0.68 -11.19
C THR A 131 3.17 0.62 -10.41
N GLY A 132 3.34 0.52 -9.09
CA GLY A 132 3.60 1.67 -8.22
C GLY A 132 4.91 2.37 -8.55
N ALA A 133 6.00 1.60 -8.64
CA ALA A 133 7.34 2.13 -8.96
C ALA A 133 7.37 2.78 -10.35
N PHE A 134 6.72 2.18 -11.35
CA PHE A 134 6.61 2.75 -12.68
C PHE A 134 5.81 4.05 -12.67
N TRP A 135 4.61 4.06 -12.07
CA TRP A 135 3.76 5.25 -11.97
C TRP A 135 4.47 6.40 -11.25
N GLY A 136 5.01 6.13 -10.06
CA GLY A 136 5.69 7.12 -9.22
C GLY A 136 6.93 7.69 -9.91
N SER A 137 7.79 6.82 -10.46
CA SER A 137 9.01 7.26 -11.14
C SER A 137 8.72 8.04 -12.42
N LEU A 138 7.70 7.63 -13.18
CA LEU A 138 7.33 8.30 -14.42
C LEU A 138 6.80 9.71 -14.15
N LEU A 139 5.92 9.87 -13.15
CA LEU A 139 5.37 11.19 -12.83
C LEU A 139 6.43 12.16 -12.35
N LEU A 140 7.37 11.72 -11.50
CA LEU A 140 8.48 12.57 -11.05
C LEU A 140 9.27 13.14 -12.22
N VAL A 141 9.49 12.33 -13.25
CA VAL A 141 10.23 12.75 -14.44
C VAL A 141 9.39 13.63 -15.36
N LEU A 142 8.11 13.30 -15.56
CA LEU A 142 7.20 14.10 -16.39
C LEU A 142 6.91 15.49 -15.81
N THR A 143 6.95 15.64 -14.48
CA THR A 143 6.74 16.95 -13.82
C THR A 143 8.05 17.71 -13.56
N GLY A 144 9.20 17.13 -13.92
CA GLY A 144 10.50 17.78 -13.76
C GLY A 144 11.08 17.75 -12.34
N GLU A 145 10.49 16.98 -11.42
CA GLU A 145 11.05 16.74 -10.08
C GLU A 145 12.30 15.85 -10.13
N THR A 146 12.49 15.12 -11.24
CA THR A 146 13.64 14.25 -11.47
C THR A 146 13.97 14.23 -12.97
N GLU A 147 15.24 14.03 -13.30
CA GLU A 147 15.70 13.94 -14.68
C GLU A 147 15.46 12.54 -15.30
N TRP A 148 15.31 12.47 -16.63
CA TRP A 148 15.10 11.20 -17.36
C TRP A 148 16.24 10.18 -17.19
N ASN A 149 17.47 10.65 -16.98
CA ASN A 149 18.64 9.79 -16.70
C ASN A 149 18.50 9.02 -15.37
N MET A 150 17.76 9.56 -14.40
CA MET A 150 17.53 8.96 -13.08
C MET A 150 16.34 8.00 -13.07
N PHE A 151 15.46 8.05 -14.09
CA PHE A 151 14.24 7.24 -14.15
C PHE A 151 14.48 5.76 -13.84
N SER A 152 15.48 5.14 -14.49
CA SER A 152 15.76 3.71 -14.32
C SER A 152 16.24 3.38 -12.90
N MET A 153 17.03 4.26 -12.30
CA MET A 153 17.53 4.09 -10.94
C MET A 153 16.40 4.23 -9.91
N THR A 154 15.55 5.24 -10.07
CA THR A 154 14.38 5.47 -9.21
C THR A 154 13.40 4.30 -9.29
N LEU A 155 13.08 3.84 -10.51
CA LEU A 155 12.17 2.71 -10.72
C LEU A 155 12.70 1.44 -10.08
N GLN A 156 13.97 1.08 -10.32
CA GLN A 156 14.55 -0.15 -9.79
C GLN A 156 14.65 -0.10 -8.27
N GLY A 157 15.17 1.00 -7.71
CA GLY A 157 15.34 1.15 -6.27
C GLY A 157 14.00 1.10 -5.54
N TRP A 158 12.98 1.80 -6.04
CA TRP A 158 11.63 1.73 -5.50
C TRP A 158 11.05 0.31 -5.61
N PHE A 159 11.11 -0.30 -6.79
CA PHE A 159 10.57 -1.64 -7.03
C PHE A 159 11.18 -2.67 -6.08
N PHE A 160 12.51 -2.74 -5.99
CA PHE A 160 13.19 -3.73 -5.14
C PHE A 160 12.98 -3.45 -3.66
N GLY A 161 12.98 -2.18 -3.24
CA GLY A 161 12.65 -1.79 -1.88
C GLY A 161 11.27 -2.31 -1.46
N ASN A 162 10.26 -2.04 -2.28
CA ASN A 162 8.89 -2.46 -2.02
C ASN A 162 8.70 -3.98 -2.13
N LEU A 163 9.41 -4.62 -3.06
CA LEU A 163 9.38 -6.07 -3.22
C LEU A 163 9.89 -6.77 -1.95
N ILE A 164 11.03 -6.34 -1.43
CA ILE A 164 11.63 -6.91 -0.21
C ILE A 164 10.71 -6.69 0.99
N THR A 165 10.21 -5.46 1.19
CA THR A 165 9.34 -5.16 2.33
C THR A 165 8.03 -5.96 2.26
N SER A 166 7.44 -6.09 1.07
CA SER A 166 6.21 -6.87 0.85
C SER A 166 6.43 -8.36 1.14
N LEU A 167 7.52 -8.94 0.65
CA LEU A 167 7.86 -10.35 0.85
C LEU A 167 8.13 -10.69 2.32
N LEU A 168 8.68 -9.75 3.10
CA LEU A 168 8.99 -9.97 4.50
C LEU A 168 7.80 -9.73 5.43
N ILE A 169 7.09 -8.60 5.25
CA ILE A 169 6.11 -8.13 6.22
C ILE A 169 4.71 -8.70 5.95
N VAL A 170 4.25 -8.66 4.69
CA VAL A 170 2.88 -9.07 4.34
C VAL A 170 2.57 -10.51 4.76
N PRO A 171 3.38 -11.53 4.43
CA PRO A 171 3.01 -12.91 4.77
C PRO A 171 3.02 -13.16 6.28
N LEU A 172 3.85 -12.45 7.05
CA LEU A 172 3.85 -12.52 8.51
C LEU A 172 2.54 -11.99 9.08
N LEU A 173 2.14 -10.78 8.69
CA LEU A 173 0.88 -10.19 9.15
C LEU A 173 -0.32 -11.03 8.70
N LEU A 174 -0.32 -11.49 7.44
CA LEU A 174 -1.39 -12.30 6.90
C LEU A 174 -1.55 -13.65 7.60
N ARG A 175 -0.45 -14.31 7.99
CA ARG A 175 -0.50 -15.62 8.66
C ARG A 175 -0.81 -15.54 10.14
N TYR A 176 -0.18 -14.60 10.83
CA TYR A 176 -0.18 -14.54 12.30
C TYR A 176 -1.17 -13.53 12.85
N VAL A 177 -1.41 -12.41 12.17
CA VAL A 177 -2.27 -11.33 12.71
C VAL A 177 -3.71 -11.44 12.19
N THR A 178 -3.92 -11.85 10.94
CA THR A 178 -5.27 -12.06 10.37
C THR A 178 -6.23 -12.87 11.24
N PRO A 179 -5.83 -13.95 11.95
CA PRO A 179 -6.74 -14.69 12.81
C PRO A 179 -7.38 -13.87 13.93
N TYR A 180 -6.69 -12.82 14.39
CA TYR A 180 -7.20 -11.90 15.40
C TYR A 180 -8.09 -10.84 14.77
N ILE A 181 -7.67 -10.28 13.62
CA ILE A 181 -8.46 -9.29 12.89
C ILE A 181 -9.78 -9.89 12.38
N GLN A 182 -9.80 -11.16 11.97
CA GLN A 182 -11.01 -11.86 11.55
C GLN A 182 -12.11 -11.95 12.62
N GLN A 183 -11.75 -11.73 13.90
CA GLN A 183 -12.68 -11.73 15.02
C GLN A 183 -13.35 -10.36 15.23
N THR A 184 -12.85 -9.30 14.58
CA THR A 184 -13.44 -7.96 14.70
C THR A 184 -14.62 -7.81 13.75
N GLU A 185 -15.58 -6.96 14.13
CA GLU A 185 -16.76 -6.67 13.30
C GLU A 185 -16.41 -5.92 12.01
N SER A 186 -15.28 -5.22 12.03
CA SER A 186 -14.80 -4.39 10.95
C SER A 186 -14.11 -5.11 9.81
N TYR A 187 -13.76 -6.38 10.00
CA TYR A 187 -13.13 -7.18 8.97
C TYR A 187 -14.08 -7.42 7.80
N VAL A 188 -13.61 -7.18 6.57
CA VAL A 188 -14.44 -7.36 5.38
C VAL A 188 -14.65 -8.86 5.10
N LYS A 189 -15.90 -9.22 4.80
CA LYS A 189 -16.32 -10.61 4.54
C LYS A 189 -16.71 -10.80 3.08
N GLY A 190 -16.57 -12.02 2.57
CA GLY A 190 -17.04 -12.43 1.23
C GLY A 190 -16.07 -12.16 0.06
N TYR A 191 -14.95 -11.48 0.32
CA TYR A 191 -13.94 -11.21 -0.70
C TYR A 191 -13.10 -12.47 -0.97
N TRP A 192 -12.60 -13.12 0.08
CA TRP A 192 -11.74 -14.32 0.06
C TRP A 192 -12.37 -15.50 0.82
N ILE A 193 -11.74 -16.69 0.70
CA ILE A 193 -12.10 -17.95 1.39
C ILE A 193 -11.32 -18.08 2.71
#